data_AF-A0A6G1XQ62-F1
#
_entry.id   AF-A0A6G1XQ62-F1
#
_cell.length_a   1.000
_cell.length_b   1.000
_cell.length_c   1.000
_cell.angle_alpha   90.00
_cell.angle_beta   90.00
_cell.angle_gamma   90.00
#
_symmetry.space_group_name_H-M   'P 1'
#
loop_
_entity.id
_entity.type
_entity.pdbx_description
1 polymer ?
#
loop_
_entity_poly.entity_id
_entity_poly.type
_entity_poly.pdbx_seq_one_letter_code
_entity_poly.pdbx_strand_id
1 'polypeptide(L)'
;TEFIREGVGVHAFNGEIFVQPVWDTETTQLFRTRFKAVSPKRVDTPGHGMGNRFLRAGVEVDRYGRAVAYHICEDDFPFSGSGRWERIPRELPTGRPAMLHIFEPVEDGQTRGANQFYSVMERLKMLDSLQATQLQSAIVKAMYAATIESELDTEKAFEYIAGAPQEQKDNPLINILEK
;
A
#
# COMPACT_ATOMS: atom_id res chain seq x y z
N THR A 1 3.47 -22.31 -4.04
CA THR A 1 3.72 -21.02 -4.71
C THR A 1 2.98 -19.88 -4.01
N GLU A 2 1.74 -20.08 -3.57
CA GLU A 2 0.93 -19.06 -2.88
C GLU A 2 1.63 -18.40 -1.67
N PHE A 3 2.26 -19.18 -0.79
CA PHE A 3 2.97 -18.63 0.38
C PHE A 3 4.10 -17.66 0.02
N ILE A 4 4.86 -17.96 -1.05
CA ILE A 4 5.93 -17.07 -1.51
C ILE A 4 5.33 -15.80 -2.12
N ARG A 5 4.24 -15.93 -2.89
CA ARG A 5 3.53 -14.79 -3.46
C ARG A 5 2.97 -13.87 -2.37
N GLU A 6 2.36 -14.44 -1.34
CA GLU A 6 1.88 -13.71 -0.16
C GLU A 6 3.05 -12.99 0.53
N GLY A 7 4.14 -13.71 0.83
CA GLY A 7 5.32 -13.12 1.46
C GLY A 7 5.89 -11.93 0.67
N VAL A 8 6.07 -12.09 -0.66
CA VAL A 8 6.54 -11.00 -1.52
C VAL A 8 5.56 -9.83 -1.55
N GLY A 9 4.26 -10.09 -1.65
CA GLY A 9 3.23 -9.06 -1.63
C GLY A 9 3.20 -8.27 -0.32
N VAL A 10 3.28 -8.97 0.82
CA VAL A 10 3.32 -8.35 2.15
C VAL A 10 4.61 -7.55 2.34
N HIS A 11 5.77 -8.07 1.90
CA HIS A 11 7.02 -7.32 1.97
C HIS A 11 7.01 -6.07 1.09
N ALA A 12 6.52 -6.17 -0.14
CA ALA A 12 6.45 -5.01 -1.04
C ALA A 12 5.50 -3.93 -0.52
N PHE A 13 4.41 -4.30 0.16
CA PHE A 13 3.41 -3.35 0.64
C PHE A 13 3.72 -2.80 2.05
N ASN A 14 4.19 -3.64 2.97
CA ASN A 14 4.46 -3.25 4.36
C ASN A 14 5.95 -3.04 4.67
N GLY A 15 6.86 -3.61 3.87
CA GLY A 15 8.32 -3.57 4.11
C GLY A 15 8.86 -4.73 4.96
N GLU A 16 8.01 -5.65 5.41
CA GLU A 16 8.40 -6.74 6.30
C GLU A 16 7.47 -7.94 6.19
N ILE A 17 7.95 -9.10 6.64
CA ILE A 17 7.19 -10.35 6.70
C ILE A 17 7.33 -10.94 8.11
N PHE A 18 6.22 -11.42 8.68
CA PHE A 18 6.23 -12.24 9.88
C PHE A 18 5.74 -13.65 9.56
N VAL A 19 6.50 -14.65 10.00
CA VAL A 19 6.16 -16.05 9.84
C VAL A 19 6.41 -16.77 11.16
N GLN A 20 5.39 -17.48 11.65
CA GLN A 20 5.50 -18.31 12.83
C GLN A 20 5.65 -19.79 12.41
N PRO A 21 6.81 -20.42 12.70
CA PRO A 21 6.94 -21.86 12.61
C PRO A 21 6.13 -22.51 13.73
N VAL A 22 5.18 -23.38 13.38
CA VAL A 22 4.32 -24.09 14.32
C VAL A 22 4.56 -25.58 14.17
N TRP A 23 4.58 -26.29 15.30
CA TRP A 23 4.65 -27.74 15.30
C TRP A 23 3.24 -28.32 15.40
N ASP A 24 2.82 -29.01 14.34
CA ASP A 24 1.52 -29.67 14.25
C ASP A 24 1.61 -31.05 14.91
N THR A 25 1.00 -31.20 16.09
CA THR A 25 0.98 -32.46 16.85
C THR A 25 -0.07 -33.45 16.34
N GLU A 26 -1.06 -32.98 15.59
CA GLU A 26 -2.22 -33.76 15.16
C GLU A 26 -1.98 -34.45 13.81
N THR A 27 -1.12 -33.89 12.98
CA THR A 27 -0.85 -34.46 11.66
C THR A 27 -0.07 -35.79 11.72
N THR A 28 -0.48 -36.73 10.86
CA THR A 28 0.21 -38.01 10.63
C THR A 28 1.32 -37.91 9.59
N GLN A 29 1.52 -36.73 8.98
CA GLN A 29 2.56 -36.53 7.99
C GLN A 29 3.98 -36.60 8.60
N LEU A 30 4.95 -37.03 7.79
CA LEU A 30 6.36 -37.14 8.19
C LEU A 30 6.93 -35.79 8.67
N PHE A 31 6.57 -34.71 7.98
CA PHE A 31 6.96 -33.35 8.35
C PHE A 31 5.83 -32.66 9.11
N ARG A 32 6.09 -32.33 10.38
CA ARG A 32 5.13 -31.69 11.28
C ARG A 32 5.33 -30.18 11.44
N THR A 33 6.40 -29.64 10.88
CA THR A 33 6.63 -28.18 10.93
C THR A 33 5.77 -27.51 9.87
N ARG A 34 4.90 -26.61 10.32
CA ARG A 34 4.04 -25.75 9.50
C ARG A 34 4.53 -24.31 9.62
N PHE A 35 4.26 -23.50 8.61
CA PHE A 35 4.55 -22.07 8.65
C PHE A 35 3.22 -21.33 8.57
N LYS A 36 2.95 -20.50 9.58
CA LYS A 36 1.79 -19.61 9.63
C LYS A 36 2.27 -18.22 9.27
N ALA A 37 1.73 -17.66 8.18
CA ALA A 37 1.91 -16.25 7.87
C ALA A 37 1.19 -15.42 8.95
N VAL A 38 1.86 -14.41 9.47
CA VAL A 38 1.28 -13.45 10.41
C VAL A 38 1.27 -12.09 9.74
N SER A 39 0.10 -11.47 9.69
CA SER A 39 -0.03 -10.11 9.16
C SER A 39 0.79 -9.14 10.00
N PRO A 40 1.68 -8.31 9.41
CA PRO A 40 2.43 -7.30 10.16
C PRO A 40 1.53 -6.30 10.89
N LYS A 41 0.28 -6.10 10.41
CA LYS A 41 -0.70 -5.22 11.05
C LYS A 41 -1.20 -5.74 12.41
N ARG A 42 -1.03 -7.04 12.67
CA ARG A 42 -1.39 -7.66 13.96
C ARG A 42 -0.27 -7.58 14.98
N VAL A 43 0.97 -7.32 14.54
CA VAL A 43 2.09 -7.12 15.44
C VAL A 43 2.01 -5.70 15.97
N ASP A 44 1.62 -5.56 17.23
CA ASP A 44 1.39 -4.26 17.86
C ASP A 44 1.65 -4.31 19.37
N THR A 45 1.88 -3.15 19.96
CA THR A 45 2.04 -2.99 21.40
C THR A 45 0.71 -3.33 22.10
N PRO A 46 0.72 -4.17 23.15
CA PRO A 46 -0.48 -4.44 23.94
C PRO A 46 -1.14 -3.16 24.43
N GLY A 47 -2.46 -3.08 24.23
CA GLY A 47 -3.27 -1.90 24.56
C GLY A 47 -3.08 -0.71 23.61
N HIS A 48 -2.46 -0.90 22.44
CA HIS A 48 -2.20 0.14 21.44
C HIS A 48 -1.41 1.35 21.98
N GLY A 49 -0.60 1.13 23.02
CA GLY A 49 0.22 2.17 23.62
C GLY A 49 1.41 2.56 22.73
N MET A 50 2.03 3.71 23.03
CA MET A 50 3.26 4.15 22.36
C MET A 50 4.45 3.18 22.52
N GLY A 51 4.36 2.24 23.47
CA GLY A 51 5.44 1.33 23.82
C GLY A 51 6.37 1.90 24.89
N ASN A 52 7.56 1.31 25.02
CA ASN A 52 8.61 1.72 25.94
C ASN A 52 10.00 1.41 25.35
N ARG A 53 11.07 1.66 26.12
CA ARG A 53 12.45 1.40 25.67
C ARG A 53 12.68 -0.03 25.16
N PHE A 54 12.03 -1.01 25.79
CA PHE A 54 12.17 -2.45 25.54
C PHE A 54 11.03 -3.03 24.70
N LEU A 55 10.00 -2.26 24.34
CA LEU A 55 8.86 -2.72 23.53
C LEU A 55 8.47 -1.61 22.56
N ARG A 56 8.69 -1.83 21.26
CA ARG A 56 8.44 -0.83 20.22
C ARG A 56 7.67 -1.45 19.07
N ALA A 57 6.48 -0.92 18.79
CA ALA A 57 5.60 -1.39 17.71
C ALA A 57 5.39 -2.92 17.72
N GLY A 58 5.09 -3.48 18.90
CA GLY A 58 4.87 -4.92 19.10
C GLY A 58 6.12 -5.80 19.13
N VAL A 59 7.33 -5.25 19.01
CA VAL A 59 8.59 -6.01 19.12
C VAL A 59 9.27 -5.69 20.45
N GLU A 60 9.48 -6.72 21.26
CA GLU A 60 10.32 -6.61 22.45
C GLU A 60 11.80 -6.68 22.06
N VAL A 61 12.61 -5.79 22.61
CA VAL A 61 14.04 -5.69 22.35
C VAL A 61 14.86 -5.73 23.63
N ASP A 62 16.04 -6.36 23.56
CA ASP A 62 17.01 -6.37 24.65
C ASP A 62 17.79 -5.03 24.73
N ARG A 63 18.71 -4.94 25.70
CA ARG A 63 19.59 -3.76 25.86
C ARG A 63 20.49 -3.51 24.64
N TYR A 64 20.74 -4.53 23.83
CA TYR A 64 21.59 -4.50 22.65
C TYR A 64 20.77 -4.32 21.35
N GLY A 65 19.46 -4.10 21.43
CA GLY A 65 18.58 -3.92 20.28
C GLY A 65 18.14 -5.21 19.59
N ARG A 66 18.45 -6.39 20.14
CA ARG A 66 18.03 -7.68 19.57
C ARG A 66 16.57 -7.94 19.91
N ALA A 67 15.77 -8.36 18.93
CA ALA A 67 14.40 -8.78 19.16
C ALA A 67 14.36 -10.02 20.08
N VAL A 68 13.56 -9.97 21.15
CA VAL A 68 13.40 -11.03 22.16
C VAL A 68 12.06 -11.74 21.99
N ALA A 69 11.00 -10.98 21.71
CA ALA A 69 9.65 -11.49 21.53
C ALA A 69 8.81 -10.55 20.66
N TYR A 70 7.68 -11.06 20.20
CA TYR A 70 6.71 -10.37 19.35
C TYR A 70 5.34 -10.46 20.01
N HIS A 71 4.62 -9.35 20.02
CA HIS A 71 3.25 -9.27 20.53
C HIS A 71 2.29 -9.28 19.34
N ILE A 72 1.46 -10.30 19.26
CA ILE A 72 0.53 -10.51 18.17
C ILE A 72 -0.87 -10.38 18.71
N CYS A 73 -1.63 -9.43 18.18
CA CYS A 73 -3.04 -9.30 18.50
C CYS A 73 -3.81 -10.52 17.98
N GLU A 74 -4.70 -11.09 18.81
CA GLU A 74 -5.63 -12.14 18.42
C GLU A 74 -6.53 -11.66 17.27
N ASP A 75 -6.84 -12.59 16.37
CA ASP A 75 -7.64 -12.35 15.16
C ASP A 75 -9.05 -12.87 15.40
N ASP A 76 -9.79 -12.15 16.24
CA ASP A 76 -11.19 -12.44 16.50
C ASP A 76 -12.04 -11.82 15.38
N PHE A 77 -12.64 -12.65 14.54
CA PHE A 77 -13.63 -12.18 13.59
C PHE A 77 -15.00 -12.06 14.29
N PRO A 78 -15.77 -10.96 14.12
CA PRO A 78 -15.59 -9.84 13.19
C PRO A 78 -14.84 -8.63 13.78
N PHE A 79 -14.47 -8.67 15.06
CA PHE A 79 -13.79 -7.58 15.77
C PHE A 79 -12.30 -7.86 15.90
N SER A 80 -11.54 -7.56 14.84
CA SER A 80 -10.08 -7.63 14.93
C SER A 80 -9.61 -6.69 16.03
N GLY A 81 -8.88 -7.18 17.02
CA GLY A 81 -8.47 -6.34 18.16
C GLY A 81 -9.31 -6.52 19.42
N SER A 82 -9.68 -7.75 19.81
CA SER A 82 -10.35 -8.07 21.09
C SER A 82 -9.57 -7.67 22.36
N GLY A 83 -8.47 -6.94 22.21
CA GLY A 83 -7.64 -6.46 23.30
C GLY A 83 -6.75 -7.54 23.90
N ARG A 84 -6.58 -8.67 23.20
CA ARG A 84 -5.71 -9.77 23.62
C ARG A 84 -4.50 -9.86 22.71
N TRP A 85 -3.33 -9.87 23.34
CA TRP A 85 -2.06 -10.03 22.67
C TRP A 85 -1.39 -11.31 23.16
N GLU A 86 -0.99 -12.14 22.21
CA GLU A 86 -0.15 -13.29 22.46
C GLU A 86 1.32 -12.88 22.33
N ARG A 87 2.09 -13.12 23.39
CA ARG A 87 3.53 -12.88 23.38
C ARG A 87 4.26 -14.13 22.90
N ILE A 88 4.86 -14.04 21.72
CA ILE A 88 5.61 -15.12 21.10
C ILE A 88 7.11 -14.84 21.19
N PRO A 89 7.93 -15.70 21.82
CA PRO A 89 9.37 -15.48 21.87
C PRO A 89 9.99 -15.60 20.47
N ARG A 90 11.10 -14.92 20.22
CA ARG A 90 11.86 -15.06 18.97
C ARG A 90 12.37 -16.49 18.79
N GLU A 91 12.91 -17.07 19.87
CA GLU A 91 13.45 -18.42 19.92
C GLU A 91 12.80 -19.21 21.06
N LEU A 92 12.46 -20.47 20.79
CA LEU A 92 12.01 -21.42 21.80
C LEU A 92 13.19 -21.78 22.73
N PRO A 93 12.92 -22.31 23.93
CA PRO A 93 13.97 -22.82 24.83
C PRO A 93 14.90 -23.87 24.19
N THR A 94 14.44 -24.52 23.12
CA THR A 94 15.21 -25.48 22.33
C THR A 94 16.17 -24.84 21.32
N GLY A 95 16.20 -23.51 21.22
CA GLY A 95 16.98 -22.74 20.24
C GLY A 95 16.33 -22.67 18.84
N ARG A 96 15.16 -23.29 18.65
CA ARG A 96 14.42 -23.19 17.38
C ARG A 96 13.77 -21.81 17.26
N PRO A 97 13.82 -21.15 16.08
CA PRO A 97 13.05 -19.93 15.86
C PRO A 97 11.55 -20.17 16.06
N ALA A 98 10.94 -19.44 16.99
CA ALA A 98 9.49 -19.41 17.19
C ALA A 98 8.83 -18.31 16.34
N MET A 99 9.59 -17.29 15.94
CA MET A 99 9.15 -16.26 15.02
C MET A 99 10.26 -15.91 14.04
N LEU A 100 9.91 -15.77 12.77
CA LEU A 100 10.76 -15.26 11.71
C LEU A 100 10.26 -13.87 11.34
N HIS A 101 11.11 -12.87 11.51
CA HIS A 101 10.87 -11.49 11.10
C HIS A 101 11.87 -11.11 10.02
N ILE A 102 11.36 -10.87 8.82
CA ILE A 102 12.17 -10.61 7.63
C ILE A 102 11.90 -9.17 7.20
N PHE A 103 12.92 -8.32 7.29
CA PHE A 103 12.87 -6.94 6.83
C PHE A 103 14.29 -6.44 6.54
N GLU A 104 14.39 -5.34 5.78
CA GLU A 104 15.65 -4.66 5.50
C GLU A 104 15.81 -3.46 6.46
N PRO A 105 16.77 -3.50 7.41
CA PRO A 105 17.02 -2.39 8.31
C PRO A 105 17.74 -1.25 7.59
N VAL A 106 17.23 -0.04 7.75
CA VAL A 106 17.75 1.20 7.16
C VAL A 106 18.34 2.12 8.24
N GLU A 107 17.79 2.08 9.45
CA GLU A 107 18.17 2.95 10.57
C GLU A 107 18.57 2.15 11.82
N ASP A 108 19.43 2.72 12.65
CA ASP A 108 19.77 2.14 13.95
C ASP A 108 18.56 2.17 14.90
N GLY A 109 18.40 1.11 15.69
CA GLY A 109 17.27 0.96 16.61
C GLY A 109 15.91 0.72 15.94
N GLN A 110 15.87 0.51 14.62
CA GLN A 110 14.68 0.15 13.87
C GLN A 110 14.21 -1.26 14.26
N THR A 111 12.94 -1.37 14.69
CA THR A 111 12.35 -2.64 15.10
C THR A 111 11.37 -3.24 14.09
N ARG A 112 11.00 -2.48 13.04
CA ARG A 112 10.01 -2.85 12.03
C ARG A 112 10.48 -2.43 10.64
N GLY A 113 10.13 -3.21 9.63
CA GLY A 113 10.41 -2.82 8.24
C GLY A 113 9.55 -1.65 7.79
N ALA A 114 10.05 -0.90 6.83
CA ALA A 114 9.32 0.18 6.16
C ALA A 114 9.20 -0.14 4.67
N ASN A 115 8.10 0.28 4.05
CA ASN A 115 7.91 0.08 2.62
C ASN A 115 8.94 0.89 1.81
N GLN A 116 9.74 0.20 1.00
CA GLN A 116 10.78 0.81 0.17
C GLN A 116 10.22 1.70 -0.95
N PHE A 117 9.00 1.44 -1.39
CA PHE A 117 8.31 2.19 -2.44
C PHE A 117 7.62 3.46 -1.92
N TYR A 118 7.81 3.82 -0.63
CA TYR A 118 7.19 5.01 -0.05
C TYR A 118 7.54 6.29 -0.82
N SER A 119 8.79 6.40 -1.29
CA SER A 119 9.29 7.54 -2.06
C SER A 119 8.63 7.74 -3.43
N VAL A 120 8.06 6.68 -4.02
CA VAL A 120 7.44 6.73 -5.35
C VAL A 120 5.91 6.73 -5.31
N MET A 121 5.29 6.44 -4.16
CA MET A 121 3.83 6.36 -4.04
C MET A 121 3.12 7.66 -4.41
N GLU A 122 3.67 8.82 -4.05
CA GLU A 122 3.09 10.12 -4.43
C GLU A 122 3.07 10.31 -5.94
N ARG A 123 4.16 9.95 -6.63
CA ARG A 123 4.27 10.05 -8.09
C ARG A 123 3.31 9.09 -8.79
N LEU A 124 3.13 7.88 -8.25
CA LEU A 124 2.16 6.91 -8.76
C LEU A 124 0.72 7.44 -8.68
N LYS A 125 0.36 8.11 -7.58
CA LYS A 125 -0.96 8.74 -7.42
C LYS A 125 -1.20 9.90 -8.41
N MET A 126 -0.18 10.72 -8.66
CA MET A 126 -0.27 11.79 -9.67
C MET A 126 -0.45 11.22 -11.08
N LEU A 127 0.23 10.12 -11.40
CA LEU A 127 0.13 9.46 -12.70
C LEU A 127 -1.29 8.94 -12.97
N ASP A 128 -1.94 8.31 -11.97
CA ASP A 128 -3.34 7.88 -12.07
C ASP A 128 -4.29 9.07 -12.32
N SER A 129 -4.06 10.18 -11.62
CA SER A 129 -4.82 11.42 -11.81
C SER A 129 -4.60 12.04 -13.20
N LEU A 130 -3.37 11.99 -13.72
CA LEU A 130 -3.06 12.44 -15.07
C LEU A 130 -3.78 11.59 -16.13
N GLN A 131 -3.79 10.26 -15.96
CA GLN A 131 -4.50 9.36 -16.86
C GLN A 131 -6.02 9.66 -16.87
N ALA A 132 -6.60 9.90 -15.70
CA ALA A 132 -8.01 10.29 -15.59
C ALA A 132 -8.32 11.62 -16.29
N THR A 133 -7.50 12.65 -16.09
CA THR A 133 -7.70 13.98 -16.73
C THR A 133 -7.46 13.95 -18.24
N GLN A 134 -6.51 13.13 -18.71
CA GLN A 134 -6.29 12.89 -20.14
C GLN A 134 -7.49 12.20 -20.78
N LEU A 135 -8.05 11.17 -20.14
CA LEU A 135 -9.26 10.48 -20.63
C LEU A 135 -10.43 11.47 -20.71
N GLN A 136 -10.65 12.27 -19.67
CA GLN A 136 -11.70 13.31 -19.66
C GLN A 136 -11.48 14.34 -20.78
N SER A 137 -10.25 14.82 -20.96
CA SER A 137 -9.91 15.78 -22.02
C SER A 137 -10.11 15.18 -23.41
N ALA A 138 -9.79 13.90 -23.62
CA ALA A 138 -10.00 13.22 -24.89
C ALA A 138 -11.50 13.07 -25.21
N ILE A 139 -12.33 12.73 -24.21
CA ILE A 139 -13.78 12.66 -24.37
C ILE A 139 -14.34 14.03 -24.77
N VAL A 140 -13.94 15.09 -24.06
CA VAL A 140 -14.38 16.46 -24.36
C VAL A 140 -13.94 16.89 -25.77
N LYS A 141 -12.69 16.62 -26.16
CA LYS A 141 -12.19 16.91 -27.51
C LYS A 141 -12.94 16.13 -28.60
N ALA A 142 -13.25 14.86 -28.36
CA ALA A 142 -14.02 14.04 -29.29
C ALA A 142 -15.46 14.54 -29.44
N MET A 143 -16.10 14.96 -28.34
CA MET A 143 -17.42 15.59 -28.36
C MET A 143 -17.40 16.87 -29.20
N TYR A 144 -16.43 17.77 -28.94
CA TYR A 144 -16.27 18.98 -29.75
C TYR A 144 -16.04 18.67 -31.24
N ALA A 145 -15.15 17.74 -31.55
CA ALA A 145 -14.89 17.33 -32.93
C ALA A 145 -16.15 16.78 -33.62
N ALA A 146 -16.91 15.90 -32.96
CA ALA A 146 -18.14 15.33 -33.50
C ALA A 146 -19.23 16.40 -33.72
N THR A 147 -19.34 17.40 -32.82
CA THR A 147 -20.29 18.51 -33.02
C THR A 147 -19.91 19.41 -34.19
N ILE A 148 -18.61 19.66 -34.38
CA ILE A 148 -18.12 20.52 -35.47
C ILE A 148 -18.23 19.81 -36.82
N GLU A 149 -17.91 18.50 -36.91
CA GLU A 149 -18.13 17.70 -38.12
C GLU A 149 -19.62 17.60 -38.49
N SER A 150 -20.53 17.66 -37.52
CA SER A 150 -21.97 17.57 -37.76
C SER A 150 -22.62 18.89 -38.20
N GLU A 151 -22.04 20.06 -37.88
CA GLU A 151 -22.70 21.36 -38.06
C GLU A 151 -21.94 22.38 -38.94
N LEU A 152 -20.66 22.17 -39.29
CA LEU A 152 -19.86 23.21 -39.97
C LEU A 152 -19.08 22.74 -41.22
N ASP A 153 -19.00 23.65 -42.20
CA ASP A 153 -18.12 23.54 -43.37
C ASP A 153 -16.64 23.63 -42.96
N THR A 154 -15.86 22.66 -43.43
CA THR A 154 -14.53 22.27 -42.94
C THR A 154 -13.53 23.44 -42.84
N GLU A 155 -13.64 24.45 -43.71
CA GLU A 155 -12.75 25.62 -43.72
C GLU A 155 -12.93 26.55 -42.51
N LYS A 156 -14.18 26.78 -42.07
CA LYS A 156 -14.46 27.67 -40.91
C LYS A 156 -14.06 27.01 -39.60
N ALA A 157 -14.21 25.69 -39.51
CA ALA A 157 -13.82 24.90 -38.33
C ALA A 157 -12.31 25.01 -38.01
N PHE A 158 -11.47 25.05 -39.04
CA PHE A 158 -10.02 25.20 -38.86
C PHE A 158 -9.61 26.61 -38.41
N GLU A 159 -10.29 27.67 -38.87
CA GLU A 159 -10.05 29.05 -38.42
C GLU A 159 -10.35 29.26 -36.93
N TYR A 160 -11.39 28.62 -36.40
CA TYR A 160 -11.75 28.71 -34.98
C TYR A 160 -10.77 27.97 -34.06
N ILE A 161 -10.16 26.89 -34.55
CA ILE A 161 -9.22 26.05 -33.78
C ILE A 161 -7.79 26.61 -33.84
N ALA A 162 -7.38 27.18 -34.97
CA ALA A 162 -6.02 27.68 -35.19
C ALA A 162 -5.78 29.12 -34.67
N GLY A 163 -6.84 29.84 -34.27
CA GLY A 163 -6.75 31.21 -33.77
C GLY A 163 -6.56 32.23 -34.89
N ALA A 164 -7.66 32.73 -35.45
CA ALA A 164 -7.66 33.82 -36.43
C ALA A 164 -7.68 35.22 -35.75
N PRO A 165 -7.21 36.28 -36.45
CA PRO A 165 -6.87 37.60 -35.88
C PRO A 165 -8.08 38.36 -35.31
N GLN A 166 -7.81 39.26 -34.35
CA GLN A 166 -8.73 39.97 -33.45
C GLN A 166 -9.91 40.78 -34.03
N GLU A 167 -10.28 40.69 -35.30
CA GLU A 167 -11.33 41.54 -35.87
C GLU A 167 -12.50 40.75 -36.48
N GLN A 168 -13.27 40.06 -35.65
CA GLN A 168 -14.65 39.73 -36.00
C GLN A 168 -15.55 39.71 -34.76
N LYS A 169 -16.37 40.76 -34.63
CA LYS A 169 -17.30 40.99 -33.51
C LYS A 169 -18.55 40.11 -33.52
N ASP A 170 -18.67 39.20 -34.49
CA ASP A 170 -19.76 38.21 -34.58
C ASP A 170 -19.25 36.78 -34.30
N ASN A 171 -18.38 36.63 -33.30
CA ASN A 171 -17.89 35.33 -32.85
C ASN A 171 -18.82 34.74 -31.78
N PRO A 172 -19.50 33.60 -32.02
CA PRO A 172 -20.35 32.96 -31.01
C PRO A 172 -19.57 32.47 -29.78
N LEU A 173 -18.24 32.30 -29.92
CA LEU A 173 -17.32 31.98 -28.82
C LEU A 173 -17.20 33.10 -27.78
N ILE A 174 -17.29 34.37 -28.18
CA ILE A 174 -17.19 35.51 -27.25
C ILE A 174 -18.47 35.62 -26.41
N ASN A 175 -19.64 35.39 -27.03
CA ASN A 175 -20.93 35.49 -26.36
C ASN A 175 -21.23 34.35 -25.34
N ILE A 176 -20.52 33.22 -25.42
CA ILE A 176 -20.68 32.10 -24.48
C ILE A 176 -19.73 32.23 -23.28
N LEU A 177 -18.62 32.95 -23.42
CA LEU A 177 -17.64 33.18 -22.34
C LEU A 177 -17.98 34.38 -21.43
N GLU A 178 -18.91 35.27 -21.84
CA GLU A 178 -19.37 36.42 -21.06
C GLU A 178 -20.67 36.17 -20.24
N LYS A 179 -21.16 34.93 -20.19
CA LYS A 179 -22.25 34.51 -19.30
C LYS A 179 -21.77 33.49 -18.27
#